data_AF-A0A7J8GSP8-F1
#
_entry.id   AF-A0A7J8GSP8-F1
#
_cell.length_a   1.000
_cell.length_b   1.000
_cell.length_c   1.000
_cell.angle_alpha   90.00
_cell.angle_beta   90.00
_cell.angle_gamma   90.00
#
_symmetry.space_group_name_H-M   'P 1'
#
loop_
_entity.id
_entity.type
_entity.pdbx_description
1 polymer ?
#
loop_
_entity_poly.entity_id
_entity_poly.type
_entity_poly.pdbx_seq_one_letter_code
_entity_poly.pdbx_strand_id
1 'polypeptide(L)'
;MLPGLGCFLSSLLREDEGLPQGEDACAETLRQERPLEMSAKVRVPFLRQVVPISKKVARDPRFDDLSGEYNPEVFDKTYQFLNDIRAKEKELVKKQLKKHRSGQEHEKLQQLLQRMEQQEMAQQERKRQQELCLALKQERRAQAQQGHRPYFLKKSEQRQLVLAEKFKELKRSRKLDSFLSRKRRRNAGKDRRHLPLNKD
;
A
#
# COMPACT_ATOMS: atom_id res chain seq x y z
N MET A 1 -2.53 -53.04 -41.48
CA MET A 1 -1.17 -53.53 -41.16
C MET A 1 -0.24 -52.32 -41.03
N LEU A 2 0.86 -52.48 -40.29
CA LEU A 2 1.94 -51.53 -39.91
C LEU A 2 2.41 -50.48 -40.96
N PRO A 3 3.22 -49.45 -40.60
CA PRO A 3 3.58 -48.89 -39.27
C PRO A 3 3.04 -47.43 -39.15
N GLY A 4 3.58 -46.41 -38.44
CA GLY A 4 4.79 -46.26 -37.61
C GLY A 4 4.95 -44.84 -37.00
N LEU A 5 6.09 -44.58 -36.33
CA LEU A 5 6.56 -43.27 -35.84
C LEU A 5 8.04 -43.10 -36.25
N GLY A 6 8.49 -41.86 -36.48
CA GLY A 6 9.90 -41.52 -36.77
C GLY A 6 10.36 -40.32 -35.92
N CYS A 7 11.46 -40.47 -35.20
CA CYS A 7 11.88 -39.54 -34.14
C CYS A 7 12.63 -38.29 -34.64
N PHE A 8 12.59 -37.24 -33.82
CA PHE A 8 13.30 -35.99 -34.07
C PHE A 8 14.81 -36.10 -33.83
N LEU A 9 15.54 -35.36 -34.67
CA LEU A 9 16.98 -35.22 -34.75
C LEU A 9 17.66 -34.73 -33.46
N SER A 10 18.77 -35.42 -33.13
CA SER A 10 20.10 -34.93 -32.72
C SER A 10 20.23 -33.61 -31.93
N SER A 11 20.83 -33.55 -30.73
CA SER A 11 22.15 -34.03 -30.27
C SER A 11 23.38 -33.31 -30.86
N LEU A 12 23.89 -32.30 -30.14
CA LEU A 12 25.33 -31.97 -30.03
C LEU A 12 25.50 -31.00 -28.83
N LEU A 13 25.88 -31.49 -27.63
CA LEU A 13 27.25 -31.59 -27.10
C LEU A 13 28.04 -30.27 -27.01
N ARG A 14 28.29 -29.81 -25.77
CA ARG A 14 29.61 -29.81 -25.08
C ARG A 14 29.40 -29.38 -23.61
N GLU A 15 29.42 -30.32 -22.66
CA GLU A 15 30.56 -30.69 -21.79
C GLU A 15 31.12 -29.53 -20.93
N ASP A 16 30.92 -29.65 -19.62
CA ASP A 16 31.89 -29.22 -18.60
C ASP A 16 32.05 -30.39 -17.62
N GLU A 17 33.29 -30.88 -17.50
CA GLU A 17 33.71 -32.04 -16.71
C GLU A 17 33.95 -31.68 -15.23
N GLY A 18 33.83 -32.66 -14.32
CA GLY A 18 34.47 -32.57 -13.00
C GLY A 18 33.63 -32.92 -11.76
N LEU A 19 33.20 -34.18 -11.63
CA LEU A 19 32.98 -34.77 -10.29
C LEU A 19 34.28 -35.42 -9.80
N PRO A 20 34.77 -35.11 -8.59
CA PRO A 20 35.58 -36.06 -7.85
C PRO A 20 34.66 -37.14 -7.26
N GLN A 21 34.72 -38.35 -7.80
CA GLN A 21 34.10 -39.53 -7.22
C GLN A 21 34.82 -39.88 -5.91
N GLY A 22 34.13 -39.71 -4.78
CA GLY A 22 34.50 -40.26 -3.48
C GLY A 22 33.51 -41.36 -3.12
N GLU A 23 33.84 -42.60 -3.43
CA GLU A 23 33.02 -43.76 -3.11
C GLU A 23 33.17 -44.12 -1.62
N ASP A 24 32.15 -43.86 -0.80
CA ASP A 24 32.03 -44.45 0.55
C ASP A 24 30.59 -44.40 1.11
N ALA A 25 29.58 -44.41 0.24
CA ALA A 25 28.16 -44.32 0.59
C ALA A 25 27.55 -45.66 1.05
N CYS A 26 28.16 -46.33 2.05
CA CYS A 26 27.69 -47.62 2.58
C CYS A 26 27.89 -47.81 4.10
N ALA A 27 27.68 -46.76 4.91
CA ALA A 27 27.69 -46.89 6.38
C ALA A 27 26.73 -45.94 7.16
N GLU A 28 25.90 -45.13 6.49
CA GLU A 28 25.28 -43.96 7.13
C GLU A 28 24.09 -44.28 8.07
N THR A 29 23.32 -45.34 7.81
CA THR A 29 22.03 -45.60 8.49
C THR A 29 22.09 -46.59 9.67
N LEU A 30 23.21 -47.29 9.87
CA LEU A 30 23.45 -48.14 11.06
C LEU A 30 24.18 -47.39 12.19
N ARG A 31 24.55 -46.11 11.98
CA ARG A 31 25.35 -45.29 12.90
C ARG A 31 24.55 -44.44 13.90
N GLN A 32 23.22 -44.39 13.82
CA GLN A 32 22.44 -43.35 14.52
C GLN A 32 22.24 -43.56 16.03
N GLU A 33 22.42 -44.76 16.57
CA GLU A 33 22.25 -45.04 18.02
C GLU A 33 23.45 -45.76 18.65
N ARG A 34 24.68 -45.42 18.22
CA ARG A 34 25.91 -45.91 18.86
C ARG A 34 26.88 -44.75 19.11
N PRO A 35 27.61 -44.72 20.23
CA PRO A 35 28.63 -43.71 20.47
C PRO A 35 29.72 -43.80 19.40
N LEU A 36 30.05 -42.68 18.78
CA LEU A 36 31.19 -42.57 17.85
C LEU A 36 32.45 -42.30 18.65
N GLU A 37 33.49 -43.11 18.43
CA GLU A 37 34.80 -42.86 19.02
C GLU A 37 35.46 -41.63 18.37
N MET A 38 35.71 -40.61 19.19
CA MET A 38 36.35 -39.36 18.76
C MET A 38 37.74 -39.26 19.39
N SER A 39 38.74 -38.86 18.61
CA SER A 39 40.11 -38.72 19.10
C SER A 39 40.21 -37.62 20.18
N ALA A 40 40.77 -37.97 21.34
CA ALA A 40 41.01 -37.04 22.45
C ALA A 40 41.95 -35.86 22.10
N LYS A 41 42.62 -35.89 20.94
CA LYS A 41 43.42 -34.77 20.41
C LYS A 41 42.57 -33.67 19.74
N VAL A 42 41.31 -33.94 19.42
CA VAL A 42 40.38 -32.95 18.85
C VAL A 42 39.95 -31.99 19.96
N ARG A 43 40.37 -30.74 19.85
CA ARG A 43 39.99 -29.68 20.80
C ARG A 43 38.49 -29.39 20.67
N VAL A 44 37.76 -29.46 21.77
CA VAL A 44 36.34 -29.10 21.82
C VAL A 44 36.18 -27.62 21.42
N PRO A 45 35.30 -27.26 20.48
CA PRO A 45 35.08 -25.86 20.12
C PRO A 45 34.49 -25.09 21.31
N PHE A 46 35.05 -23.91 21.58
CA PHE A 46 34.63 -23.07 22.71
C PHE A 46 33.16 -22.62 22.63
N LEU A 47 32.67 -22.43 21.41
CA LEU A 47 31.27 -22.10 21.12
C LEU A 47 30.54 -23.34 20.62
N ARG A 48 29.43 -23.69 21.27
CA ARG A 48 28.51 -24.73 20.78
C ARG A 48 27.77 -24.21 19.54
N GLN A 49 27.67 -25.04 18.50
CA GLN A 49 26.81 -24.74 17.35
C GLN A 49 25.35 -24.81 17.78
N VAL A 50 24.73 -23.65 17.99
CA VAL A 50 23.30 -23.56 18.31
C VAL A 50 22.50 -23.77 17.03
N VAL A 51 21.88 -24.94 16.87
CA VAL A 51 20.90 -25.17 15.81
C VAL A 51 19.71 -24.24 16.04
N PRO A 52 19.33 -23.36 15.08
CA PRO A 52 18.21 -22.46 15.26
C PRO A 52 16.89 -23.24 15.23
N ILE A 53 16.33 -23.51 16.41
CA ILE A 53 15.02 -24.15 16.56
C ILE A 53 13.95 -23.15 16.11
N SER A 54 13.14 -23.52 15.12
CA SER A 54 11.97 -22.75 14.70
C SER A 54 10.91 -22.74 15.81
N LYS A 55 10.92 -21.69 16.62
CA LYS A 55 9.94 -21.48 17.70
C LYS A 55 8.61 -21.07 17.07
N LYS A 56 7.54 -21.83 17.36
CA LYS A 56 6.17 -21.45 16.99
C LYS A 56 5.73 -20.24 17.82
N VAL A 57 5.95 -19.04 17.29
CA VAL A 57 5.45 -17.79 17.88
C VAL A 57 3.95 -17.70 17.61
N ALA A 58 3.14 -17.49 18.66
CA ALA A 58 1.73 -17.19 18.50
C ALA A 58 1.58 -15.83 17.80
N ARG A 59 0.85 -15.80 16.67
CA ARG A 59 0.70 -14.61 15.84
C ARG A 59 -0.71 -14.05 15.94
N ASP A 60 -0.82 -12.74 16.15
CA ASP A 60 -2.09 -12.02 16.06
C ASP A 60 -2.21 -11.46 14.64
N PRO A 61 -3.18 -11.91 13.81
CA PRO A 61 -3.31 -11.46 12.42
C PRO A 61 -3.70 -9.98 12.27
N ARG A 62 -3.93 -9.26 13.38
CA ARG A 62 -4.11 -7.79 13.38
C ARG A 62 -2.79 -7.03 13.46
N PHE A 63 -1.72 -7.69 13.91
CA PHE A 63 -0.42 -7.08 14.23
C PHE A 63 0.78 -7.86 13.65
N ASP A 64 0.55 -8.99 12.98
CA ASP A 64 1.58 -9.76 12.28
C ASP A 64 1.85 -9.16 10.89
N ASP A 65 3.11 -8.80 10.63
CA ASP A 65 3.58 -8.16 9.39
C ASP A 65 3.22 -8.97 8.12
N LEU A 66 3.04 -10.29 8.26
CA LEU A 66 2.63 -11.18 7.16
C LEU A 66 1.16 -11.04 6.76
N SER A 67 0.34 -10.31 7.52
CA SER A 67 -1.11 -10.17 7.29
C SER A 67 -1.46 -9.16 6.18
N GLY A 68 -0.46 -8.48 5.62
CA GLY A 68 -0.57 -7.61 4.45
C GLY A 68 -0.82 -6.14 4.76
N GLU A 69 -0.80 -5.31 3.71
CA GLU A 69 -0.91 -3.85 3.82
C GLU A 69 -2.35 -3.32 3.69
N TYR A 70 -2.58 -2.13 4.24
CA TYR A 70 -3.86 -1.41 4.15
C TYR A 70 -4.20 -1.03 2.70
N ASN A 71 -5.20 -1.70 2.13
CA ASN A 71 -5.72 -1.43 0.80
C ASN A 71 -7.03 -0.62 0.87
N PRO A 72 -7.04 0.70 0.53
CA PRO A 72 -8.22 1.54 0.70
C PRO A 72 -9.40 1.10 -0.18
N GLU A 73 -9.14 0.58 -1.38
CA GLU A 73 -10.19 0.09 -2.29
C GLU A 73 -10.95 -1.13 -1.76
N VAL A 74 -10.27 -1.98 -0.96
CA VAL A 74 -10.90 -3.14 -0.30
C VAL A 74 -11.63 -2.67 0.94
N PHE A 75 -10.96 -1.86 1.77
CA PHE A 75 -11.54 -1.31 2.99
C PHE A 75 -12.87 -0.57 2.75
N ASP A 76 -12.92 0.32 1.76
CA ASP A 76 -14.13 1.11 1.44
C ASP A 76 -15.31 0.23 0.96
N LYS A 77 -15.05 -0.97 0.42
CA LYS A 77 -16.07 -1.95 0.03
C LYS A 77 -16.50 -2.81 1.22
N THR A 78 -15.55 -3.43 1.91
CA THR A 78 -15.82 -4.32 3.07
C THR A 78 -16.54 -3.57 4.20
N TYR A 79 -16.20 -2.30 4.43
CA TYR A 79 -16.76 -1.48 5.50
C TYR A 79 -17.73 -0.40 4.99
N GLN A 80 -18.37 -0.60 3.84
CA GLN A 80 -19.31 0.35 3.24
C GLN A 80 -20.47 0.75 4.20
N PHE A 81 -20.94 -0.19 5.03
CA PHE A 81 -22.00 0.03 6.02
C PHE A 81 -21.65 1.08 7.10
N LEU A 82 -20.37 1.39 7.32
CA LEU A 82 -19.96 2.45 8.25
C LEU A 82 -20.47 3.83 7.79
N ASN A 83 -20.73 4.02 6.50
CA ASN A 83 -21.30 5.28 6.00
C ASN A 83 -22.72 5.49 6.51
N ASP A 84 -23.54 4.43 6.59
CA ASP A 84 -24.92 4.48 7.09
C ASP A 84 -24.96 4.73 8.59
N ILE A 85 -24.02 4.15 9.34
CA ILE A 85 -23.85 4.38 10.79
C ILE A 85 -23.48 5.85 11.03
N ARG A 86 -22.45 6.37 10.34
CA ARG A 86 -22.03 7.78 10.43
C ARG A 86 -23.14 8.76 10.04
N ALA A 87 -23.96 8.41 9.06
CA ALA A 87 -25.13 9.22 8.67
C ALA A 87 -26.16 9.30 9.81
N LYS A 88 -26.49 8.16 10.43
CA LYS A 88 -27.39 8.10 11.61
C LYS A 88 -26.82 8.87 12.80
N GLU A 89 -25.54 8.72 13.11
CA GLU A 89 -24.84 9.48 14.16
C GLU A 89 -24.91 10.99 13.90
N LYS A 90 -24.65 11.43 12.67
CA LYS A 90 -24.74 12.84 12.25
C LYS A 90 -26.15 13.39 12.44
N GLU A 91 -27.20 12.60 12.18
CA GLU A 91 -28.57 12.99 12.50
C GLU A 91 -28.84 13.10 13.99
N LEU A 92 -28.31 12.19 14.82
CA LEU A 92 -28.46 12.24 16.28
C LEU A 92 -27.83 13.51 16.84
N VAL A 93 -26.61 13.87 16.40
CA VAL A 93 -25.96 15.14 16.76
C VAL A 93 -26.79 16.34 16.31
N LYS A 94 -27.36 16.33 15.09
CA LYS A 94 -28.28 17.40 14.63
C LYS A 94 -29.57 17.47 15.46
N LYS A 95 -30.10 16.35 15.93
CA LYS A 95 -31.28 16.29 16.83
C LYS A 95 -30.94 16.82 18.23
N GLN A 96 -29.75 16.53 18.76
CA GLN A 96 -29.27 17.10 20.03
C GLN A 96 -29.01 18.61 19.94
N LEU A 97 -28.39 19.08 18.85
CA LEU A 97 -28.14 20.51 18.62
C LEU A 97 -29.43 21.34 18.55
N LYS A 98 -30.54 20.75 18.10
CA LYS A 98 -31.88 21.38 18.14
C LYS A 98 -32.48 21.47 19.54
N LYS A 99 -32.06 20.63 20.49
CA LYS A 99 -32.54 20.62 21.88
C LYS A 99 -31.80 21.63 22.77
N HIS A 100 -30.47 21.68 22.67
CA HIS A 100 -29.63 22.57 23.47
C HIS A 100 -29.43 23.89 22.69
N ARG A 101 -30.08 24.97 23.12
CA ARG A 101 -30.12 26.23 22.35
C ARG A 101 -28.90 27.14 22.57
N SER A 102 -28.20 26.97 23.69
CA SER A 102 -27.00 27.72 24.08
C SER A 102 -26.23 26.99 25.18
N GLY A 103 -24.96 27.35 25.38
CA GLY A 103 -24.08 26.77 26.42
C GLY A 103 -22.96 25.89 25.87
N GLN A 104 -22.04 25.48 26.76
CA GLN A 104 -20.83 24.71 26.38
C GLN A 104 -21.14 23.40 25.65
N GLU A 105 -22.28 22.76 25.95
CA GLU A 105 -22.72 21.54 25.27
C GLU A 105 -23.10 21.79 23.82
N HIS A 106 -23.82 22.90 23.54
CA HIS A 106 -24.15 23.29 22.17
C HIS A 106 -22.89 23.56 21.35
N GLU A 107 -21.89 24.25 21.91
CA GLU A 107 -20.61 24.46 21.24
C GLU A 107 -19.86 23.15 20.96
N LYS A 108 -19.80 22.24 21.93
CA LYS A 108 -19.21 20.89 21.76
C LYS A 108 -19.92 20.11 20.65
N LEU A 109 -21.24 20.11 20.60
CA LEU A 109 -22.05 19.46 19.57
C LEU A 109 -21.86 20.11 18.19
N GLN A 110 -21.78 21.44 18.12
CA GLN A 110 -21.54 22.17 16.88
C GLN A 110 -20.15 21.87 16.32
N GLN A 111 -19.12 21.85 17.17
CA GLN A 111 -17.77 21.43 16.78
C GLN A 111 -17.73 19.96 16.33
N LEU A 112 -18.42 19.06 17.01
CA LEU A 112 -18.50 17.65 16.63
C LEU A 112 -19.14 17.50 15.25
N LEU A 113 -20.29 18.14 15.01
CA LEU A 113 -20.95 18.15 13.71
C LEU A 113 -20.03 18.68 12.61
N GLN A 114 -19.34 19.79 12.86
CA GLN A 114 -18.39 20.36 11.92
C GLN A 114 -17.23 19.40 11.59
N ARG A 115 -16.71 18.67 12.58
CA ARG A 115 -15.67 17.65 12.37
C ARG A 115 -16.20 16.48 11.52
N MET A 116 -17.41 16.00 11.78
CA MET A 116 -18.04 14.93 10.99
C MET A 116 -18.23 15.34 9.53
N GLU A 117 -18.77 16.54 9.29
CA GLU A 117 -18.96 17.07 7.93
C GLU A 117 -17.61 17.29 7.20
N GLN A 118 -16.58 17.76 7.90
CA GLN A 118 -15.22 17.86 7.33
C GLN A 118 -14.62 16.49 6.97
N GLN A 119 -14.79 15.48 7.82
CA GLN A 119 -14.33 14.11 7.56
C GLN A 119 -15.04 13.49 6.35
N GLU A 120 -16.35 13.65 6.26
CA GLU A 120 -17.18 13.19 5.13
C GLU A 120 -16.74 13.86 3.81
N MET A 121 -16.60 15.19 3.79
CA MET A 121 -16.10 15.91 2.62
C MET A 121 -14.68 15.49 2.22
N ALA A 122 -13.81 15.22 3.20
CA ALA A 122 -12.45 14.73 2.94
C ALA A 122 -12.43 13.29 2.38
N GLN A 123 -13.37 12.43 2.80
CA GLN A 123 -13.54 11.09 2.23
C GLN A 123 -14.08 11.16 0.80
N GLN A 124 -15.09 12.00 0.53
CA GLN A 124 -15.63 12.21 -0.82
C GLN A 124 -14.56 12.75 -1.79
N GLU A 125 -13.75 13.73 -1.38
CA GLU A 125 -12.63 14.24 -2.17
C GLU A 125 -11.61 13.14 -2.49
N ARG A 126 -11.28 12.26 -1.54
CA ARG A 126 -10.39 11.11 -1.76
C ARG A 126 -10.98 10.11 -2.76
N LYS A 127 -12.26 9.77 -2.64
CA LYS A 127 -12.97 8.86 -3.55
C LYS A 127 -12.98 9.40 -4.99
N ARG A 128 -13.33 10.67 -5.19
CA ARG A 128 -13.25 11.35 -6.50
C ARG A 128 -11.86 11.29 -7.13
N GLN A 129 -10.81 11.48 -6.32
CA GLN A 129 -9.42 11.38 -6.79
C GLN A 129 -9.02 9.94 -7.16
N GLN A 130 -9.51 8.95 -6.43
CA GLN A 130 -9.32 7.53 -6.76
C GLN A 130 -10.08 7.14 -8.03
N GLU A 131 -11.36 7.51 -8.16
CA GLU A 131 -12.19 7.29 -9.35
C GLU A 131 -11.54 7.86 -10.61
N LEU A 132 -11.02 9.10 -10.54
CA LEU A 132 -10.26 9.73 -11.64
C LEU A 132 -9.00 8.92 -12.00
N CYS A 133 -8.22 8.50 -11.01
CA CYS A 133 -7.04 7.66 -11.24
C CYS A 133 -7.39 6.29 -11.84
N LEU A 134 -8.51 5.69 -11.43
CA LEU A 134 -9.02 4.43 -11.95
C LEU A 134 -9.50 4.57 -13.40
N ALA A 135 -10.26 5.61 -13.73
CA ALA A 135 -10.69 5.92 -15.09
C ALA A 135 -9.49 6.08 -16.03
N LEU A 136 -8.50 6.91 -15.67
CA LEU A 136 -7.26 7.08 -16.43
C LEU A 136 -6.45 5.78 -16.59
N LYS A 137 -6.55 4.84 -15.64
CA LYS A 137 -5.90 3.52 -15.71
C LYS A 137 -6.67 2.57 -16.64
N GLN A 138 -7.99 2.66 -16.69
CA GLN A 138 -8.84 1.90 -17.61
C GLN A 138 -8.68 2.37 -19.05
N GLU A 139 -8.73 3.68 -19.31
CA GLU A 139 -8.51 4.28 -20.64
C GLU A 139 -7.19 3.83 -21.26
N ARG A 140 -6.09 3.87 -20.49
CA ARG A 140 -4.78 3.40 -20.96
C ARG A 140 -4.72 1.89 -21.20
N ARG A 141 -5.45 1.10 -20.41
CA ARG A 141 -5.56 -0.34 -20.64
C ARG A 141 -6.28 -0.61 -21.98
N ALA A 142 -7.34 0.13 -22.30
CA ALA A 142 -8.01 0.05 -23.59
C ALA A 142 -7.09 0.47 -24.76
N GLN A 143 -6.35 1.59 -24.62
CA GLN A 143 -5.35 2.00 -25.62
C GLN A 143 -4.26 0.95 -25.83
N ALA A 144 -3.78 0.32 -24.75
CA ALA A 144 -2.81 -0.77 -24.82
C ALA A 144 -3.38 -2.01 -25.54
N GLN A 145 -4.65 -2.36 -25.29
CA GLN A 145 -5.35 -3.45 -25.98
C GLN A 145 -5.56 -3.17 -27.48
N GLN A 146 -5.66 -1.90 -27.87
CA GLN A 146 -5.70 -1.45 -29.27
C GLN A 146 -4.30 -1.46 -29.94
N GLY A 147 -3.24 -1.82 -29.22
CA GLY A 147 -1.86 -1.86 -29.74
C GLY A 147 -1.10 -0.53 -29.63
N HIS A 148 -1.68 0.53 -29.06
CA HIS A 148 -0.95 1.77 -28.79
C HIS A 148 0.06 1.58 -27.65
N ARG A 149 1.23 2.21 -27.77
CA ARG A 149 2.29 2.13 -26.77
C ARG A 149 1.81 2.69 -25.41
N PRO A 150 1.81 1.90 -24.32
CA PRO A 150 1.33 2.38 -23.02
C PRO A 150 2.21 3.50 -22.45
N TYR A 151 1.63 4.68 -22.18
CA TYR A 151 2.32 5.78 -21.51
C TYR A 151 1.90 5.89 -20.03
N PHE A 152 2.87 5.76 -19.11
CA PHE A 152 2.61 5.89 -17.68
C PHE A 152 2.85 7.33 -17.22
N LEU A 153 1.77 8.09 -16.97
CA LEU A 153 1.87 9.45 -16.44
C LEU A 153 2.75 9.52 -15.19
N LYS A 154 3.63 10.50 -15.14
CA LYS A 154 4.45 10.82 -13.97
C LYS A 154 3.58 11.28 -12.80
N LYS A 155 4.05 11.11 -11.56
CA LYS A 155 3.35 11.55 -10.34
C LYS A 155 3.04 13.07 -10.35
N SER A 156 3.85 13.88 -11.05
CA SER A 156 3.62 15.31 -11.28
C SER A 156 2.42 15.57 -12.21
N GLU A 157 2.37 14.87 -13.35
CA GLU A 157 1.30 14.98 -14.35
C GLU A 157 -0.05 14.53 -13.76
N GLN A 158 -0.07 13.43 -13.00
CA GLN A 158 -1.25 12.98 -12.27
C GLN A 158 -1.79 14.06 -11.31
N ARG A 159 -0.90 14.75 -10.57
CA ARG A 159 -1.28 15.89 -9.71
C ARG A 159 -1.82 17.07 -10.50
N GLN A 160 -1.27 17.36 -11.68
CA GLN A 160 -1.76 18.42 -12.56
C GLN A 160 -3.18 18.11 -13.06
N LEU A 161 -3.49 16.86 -13.44
CA LEU A 161 -4.85 16.46 -13.83
C LEU A 161 -5.86 16.62 -12.69
N VAL A 162 -5.53 16.15 -11.48
CA VAL A 162 -6.38 16.34 -10.29
C VAL A 162 -6.61 17.84 -10.00
N LEU A 163 -5.56 18.67 -10.14
CA LEU A 163 -5.68 20.12 -9.99
C LEU A 163 -6.54 20.76 -11.09
N ALA A 164 -6.47 20.27 -12.33
CA ALA A 164 -7.27 20.75 -13.45
C ALA A 164 -8.76 20.44 -13.26
N GLU A 165 -9.12 19.23 -12.83
CA GLU A 165 -10.52 18.90 -12.49
C GLU A 165 -11.03 19.72 -11.30
N LYS A 166 -10.22 19.90 -10.26
CA LYS A 166 -10.56 20.76 -9.12
C LYS A 166 -10.77 22.22 -9.55
N PHE A 167 -9.98 22.72 -10.50
CA PHE A 167 -10.15 24.04 -11.08
C PHE A 167 -11.46 24.15 -11.88
N LYS A 168 -11.81 23.14 -12.68
CA LYS A 168 -13.11 23.05 -13.39
C LYS A 168 -14.29 23.07 -12.40
N GLU A 169 -14.23 22.29 -11.32
CA GLU A 169 -15.27 22.28 -10.26
C GLU A 169 -15.40 23.65 -9.57
N LEU A 170 -14.28 24.29 -9.21
CA LEU A 170 -14.28 25.62 -8.59
C LEU A 170 -14.78 26.72 -9.54
N LYS A 171 -14.52 26.60 -10.85
CA LYS A 171 -15.05 27.49 -11.89
C LYS A 171 -16.57 27.29 -12.04
N ARG A 172 -17.05 26.05 -12.12
CA ARG A 172 -18.50 25.71 -12.15
C ARG A 172 -19.23 26.27 -10.92
N SER A 173 -18.66 26.12 -9.73
CA SER A 173 -19.25 26.60 -8.46
C SER A 173 -19.06 28.10 -8.18
N ARG A 174 -18.47 28.87 -9.10
CA ARG A 174 -18.13 30.30 -8.95
C ARG A 174 -17.30 30.64 -7.68
N LYS A 175 -16.58 29.67 -7.11
CA LYS A 175 -15.74 29.85 -5.90
C LYS A 175 -14.25 30.03 -6.22
N LEU A 176 -13.90 30.06 -7.50
CA LEU A 176 -12.53 30.09 -8.00
C LEU A 176 -11.73 31.31 -7.48
N ASP A 177 -12.26 32.52 -7.58
CA ASP A 177 -11.52 33.74 -7.23
C ASP A 177 -11.23 33.82 -5.72
N SER A 178 -12.20 33.39 -4.90
CA SER A 178 -12.01 33.24 -3.44
C SER A 178 -10.92 32.21 -3.12
N PHE A 179 -10.90 31.08 -3.83
CA PHE A 179 -9.86 30.05 -3.68
C PHE A 179 -8.48 30.57 -4.10
N LEU A 180 -8.38 31.24 -5.25
CA LEU A 180 -7.14 31.82 -5.76
C LEU A 180 -6.63 32.93 -4.84
N SER A 181 -7.48 33.84 -4.37
CA SER A 181 -7.12 34.87 -3.39
C SER A 181 -6.58 34.27 -2.08
N ARG A 182 -7.28 33.27 -1.52
CA ARG A 182 -6.80 32.52 -0.33
C ARG A 182 -5.48 31.80 -0.59
N LYS A 183 -5.26 31.28 -1.81
CA LYS A 183 -4.00 30.61 -2.19
C LYS A 183 -2.85 31.61 -2.34
N ARG A 184 -3.06 32.75 -3.01
CA ARG A 184 -2.10 33.87 -3.12
C ARG A 184 -1.66 34.33 -1.73
N ARG A 185 -2.60 34.59 -0.81
CA ARG A 185 -2.29 35.01 0.58
C ARG A 185 -1.44 33.99 1.34
N ARG A 186 -1.70 32.68 1.17
CA ARG A 186 -0.89 31.61 1.80
C ARG A 186 0.49 31.46 1.17
N ASN A 187 0.61 31.65 -0.15
CA ASN A 187 1.89 31.62 -0.84
C ASN A 187 2.75 32.83 -0.44
N ALA A 188 2.21 34.05 -0.51
CA ALA A 188 2.92 35.28 -0.12
C ALA A 188 3.52 35.22 1.30
N GLY A 189 2.83 34.59 2.25
CA GLY A 189 3.37 34.35 3.60
C GLY A 189 4.57 33.40 3.66
N LYS A 190 4.69 32.46 2.72
CA LYS A 190 5.87 31.61 2.52
C LYS A 190 6.97 32.34 1.75
N ASP A 191 6.60 33.01 0.67
CA ASP A 191 7.53 33.71 -0.22
C ASP A 191 8.27 34.81 0.56
N ARG A 192 7.56 35.52 1.47
CA ARG A 192 8.16 36.48 2.42
C ARG A 192 9.22 35.89 3.35
N ARG A 193 9.24 34.57 3.61
CA ARG A 193 10.31 33.91 4.39
C ARG A 193 11.63 33.81 3.60
N HIS A 194 11.56 33.86 2.28
CA HIS A 194 12.70 33.75 1.38
C HIS A 194 13.15 35.11 0.81
N LEU A 195 12.41 36.19 1.08
CA LEU A 195 12.87 37.55 0.82
C LEU A 195 13.85 37.99 1.91
N PRO A 196 14.88 38.79 1.57
CA PRO A 196 15.71 39.42 2.59
C PRO A 196 14.85 40.32 3.47
N LEU A 197 15.11 40.28 4.78
CA LEU A 197 14.58 41.29 5.69
C LEU A 197 15.40 42.56 5.47
N ASN A 198 14.75 43.63 4.99
CA ASN A 198 15.36 44.96 5.01
C ASN A 198 15.69 45.28 6.47
N LYS A 199 16.98 45.54 6.74
CA LYS A 199 17.47 46.06 8.01
C LYS A 199 17.60 47.57 7.86
N ASP A 200 16.62 48.26 8.42
CA ASP A 200 16.71 49.67 8.78
C ASP A 200 16.91 49.74 10.31
#